data_AF-A0A359HK39-F1
#
_entry.id   AF-A0A359HK39-F1
#
_cell.length_a   1.000
_cell.length_b   1.000
_cell.length_c   1.000
_cell.angle_alpha   90.00
_cell.angle_beta   90.00
_cell.angle_gamma   90.00
#
_symmetry.space_group_name_H-M   'P 1'
#
loop_
_entity.id
_entity.type
_entity.pdbx_description
1 polymer ?
#
loop_
_entity_poly.entity_id
_entity_poly.type
_entity_poly.pdbx_seq_one_letter_code
_entity_poly.pdbx_strand_id
1 'polypeptide(L)' 'MLQVGYFKLTKRIYGEGRRLFKMAPLHHHFELVGWSETQIVQRFWLVSLLAAMIGIALAVTY' A
#
# COMPACT_ATOMS: atom_id res chain seq x y z
N MET A 1 3.01 -8.81 -2.35
CA MET A 1 4.36 -9.36 -2.65
C MET A 1 5.50 -8.53 -2.05
N LEU A 2 5.43 -7.19 -2.09
CA LEU A 2 6.49 -6.31 -1.54
C LEU A 2 6.90 -6.64 -0.09
N GLN A 3 5.94 -6.77 0.84
CA GLN A 3 6.22 -7.12 2.24
C GLN A 3 6.99 -8.44 2.37
N VAL A 4 6.53 -9.50 1.69
CA VAL A 4 7.16 -10.83 1.75
C VAL A 4 8.54 -10.81 1.12
N GLY A 5 8.69 -10.12 -0.02
CA GLY A 5 9.97 -9.94 -0.70
C GLY A 5 10.98 -9.23 0.20
N TYR A 6 10.58 -8.13 0.84
CA TYR A 6 11.42 -7.38 1.77
C TYR A 6 11.83 -8.21 2.99
N PHE A 7 10.89 -8.95 3.59
CA PHE A 7 11.17 -9.82 4.73
C PHE A 7 12.18 -10.92 4.38
N LYS A 8 12.03 -11.56 3.21
CA LYS A 8 12.98 -12.58 2.73
C LYS A 8 14.36 -11.98 2.43
N LEU A 9 14.40 -10.82 1.78
CA LEU A 9 15.63 -10.13 1.42
C LEU A 9 16.42 -9.74 2.68
N THR A 10 15.77 -9.11 3.64
CA THR A 10 16.40 -8.68 4.89
C THR A 10 16.88 -9.87 5.72
N LYS A 11 16.10 -10.95 5.77
CA LYS A 11 16.53 -12.21 6.41
C LYS A 11 17.78 -12.79 5.76
N ARG A 12 17.93 -12.69 4.43
CA ARG A 12 19.12 -13.17 3.71
C ARG A 12 20.35 -12.30 3.94
N ILE A 13 20.20 -10.97 4.03
CA ILE A 13 21.32 -10.03 4.13
C ILE A 13 21.78 -9.87 5.59
N TYR A 14 20.83 -9.71 6.51
CA TYR A 14 21.10 -9.32 7.90
C TYR A 14 20.90 -10.46 8.90
N GLY A 15 20.50 -11.65 8.45
CA GLY A 15 20.17 -12.80 9.32
C GLY A 15 18.80 -12.71 10.00
N GLU A 16 18.15 -11.53 9.99
CA GLU A 16 16.84 -11.29 10.58
C GLU A 16 15.84 -10.72 9.57
N GLY A 17 14.59 -11.18 9.63
CA GLY A 17 13.54 -10.68 8.75
C GLY A 17 12.96 -9.38 9.30
N ARG A 18 13.06 -8.29 8.54
CA ARG A 18 12.48 -6.99 8.86
C ARG A 18 11.21 -6.77 8.07
N ARG A 19 10.25 -6.03 8.64
CA ARG A 19 8.97 -5.71 8.00
C ARG A 19 9.00 -4.30 7.42
N LEU A 20 8.49 -4.13 6.19
CA LEU A 20 8.37 -2.83 5.54
C LEU A 20 7.15 -2.07 6.09
N PHE A 21 6.02 -2.77 6.17
CA PHE A 21 4.79 -2.27 6.79
C PHE A 21 4.60 -2.91 8.16
N LYS A 22 3.95 -2.20 9.11
CA LYS A 22 3.54 -2.76 10.41
C LYS A 22 2.74 -4.06 10.22
N MET A 23 1.83 -4.08 9.25
CA MET A 23 1.08 -5.25 8.78
C MET A 23 0.79 -5.09 7.29
N ALA A 24 0.66 -6.20 6.57
CA ALA A 24 0.23 -6.22 5.18
C ALA A 24 -1.09 -7.00 5.09
N PRO A 25 -2.05 -6.60 4.23
CA PRO A 25 -1.97 -5.56 3.21
C PRO A 25 -1.96 -4.12 3.76
N LEU A 26 -1.81 -3.13 2.88
CA LEU A 26 -1.55 -1.73 3.25
C LEU A 26 -2.63 -1.09 4.14
N HIS A 27 -3.91 -1.48 4.03
CA HIS A 27 -4.97 -0.91 4.88
C HIS A 27 -4.75 -1.23 6.37
N HIS A 28 -4.37 -2.46 6.71
CA HIS A 28 -4.03 -2.84 8.10
C HIS A 28 -2.83 -2.08 8.65
N HIS A 29 -1.90 -1.63 7.78
CA HIS A 29 -0.83 -0.76 8.23
C HIS A 29 -1.39 0.55 8.79
N PHE A 30 -2.38 1.14 8.13
CA PHE A 30 -3.01 2.38 8.56
C PHE A 30 -3.90 2.19 9.80
N GLU A 31 -4.55 1.04 9.95
CA GLU A 31 -5.26 0.68 11.19
C GLU A 31 -4.29 0.66 12.38
N LEU A 32 -3.13 0.02 12.23
CA LEU A 32 -2.07 0.00 13.26
C LEU A 32 -1.34 1.34 13.45
N VAL A 33 -1.59 2.32 12.59
CA VAL A 33 -1.15 3.71 12.76
C VAL A 33 -2.22 4.54 13.49
N GLY A 34 -3.44 4.01 13.66
CA GLY A 34 -4.51 4.62 14.44
C GLY A 34 -5.63 5.25 13.60
N TRP A 35 -5.69 4.97 12.29
CA TRP A 35 -6.80 5.45 11.45
C TRP A 35 -8.04 4.58 11.65
N SER A 36 -9.23 5.19 11.57
CA SER A 36 -10.47 4.42 11.54
C SER A 36 -10.64 3.73 10.19
N GLU A 37 -11.33 2.60 10.17
CA GLU A 37 -11.62 1.85 8.94
C GLU A 37 -12.31 2.75 7.90
N THR A 38 -13.30 3.54 8.32
CA THR A 38 -14.00 4.49 7.45
C THR A 38 -13.05 5.52 6.83
N GLN A 39 -12.10 6.07 7.61
CA GLN A 39 -11.09 7.00 7.09
C GLN A 39 -10.19 6.35 6.05
N ILE A 40 -9.78 5.09 6.27
CA ILE A 40 -8.93 4.35 5.34
C ILE A 40 -9.68 4.10 4.03
N VAL A 41 -10.90 3.59 4.10
CA VAL A 41 -11.74 3.29 2.92
C VAL A 41 -11.97 4.55 2.08
N GLN A 42 -12.38 5.66 2.71
CA GLN A 42 -12.63 6.92 2.01
C GLN A 42 -11.39 7.46 1.29
N ARG A 43 -10.21 7.40 1.92
CA ARG A 43 -8.95 7.85 1.31
C ARG A 43 -8.52 6.96 0.15
N PHE A 44 -8.70 5.64 0.27
CA PHE A 44 -8.38 4.71 -0.80
C PHE A 44 -9.30 4.91 -2.02
N TRP A 45 -10.59 5.21 -1.79
CA TRP A 45 -11.51 5.57 -2.87
C TRP A 45 -11.11 6.87 -3.57
N LEU A 46 -10.73 7.90 -2.82
CA LEU A 46 -10.26 9.16 -3.39
C LEU A 46 -9.04 8.94 -4.31
N VAL A 47 -8.05 8.17 -3.86
CA VAL A 47 -6.86 7.84 -4.67
C VAL A 47 -7.24 7.00 -5.89
N SER A 48 -8.17 6.06 -5.75
CA SER A 48 -8.63 5.21 -6.86
C SER A 48 -9.36 6.04 -7.93
N LEU A 49 -10.19 6.99 -7.51
CA LEU A 49 -10.88 7.91 -8.41
C LEU A 49 -9.90 8.81 -9.17
N LEU A 50 -8.90 9.37 -8.49
CA LEU A 50 -7.84 10.17 -9.11
C LEU A 50 -7.06 9.35 -10.15
N ALA A 51 -6.64 8.13 -9.80
CA ALA A 51 -5.93 7.24 -10.71
C ALA A 51 -6.79 6.88 -11.94
N ALA A 52 -8.09 6.64 -11.76
CA ALA A 52 -9.02 6.37 -12.86
C ALA A 52 -9.16 7.57 -13.80
N MET A 53 -9.30 8.80 -13.27
CA MET A 53 -9.35 10.01 -14.09
C MET A 53 -8.06 10.22 -14.89
N ILE A 54 -6.90 9.99 -14.28
CA ILE A 54 -5.61 10.03 -14.99
C ILE A 54 -5.59 8.98 -16.10
N GLY A 55 -6.03 7.75 -15.84
CA GLY A 55 -6.11 6.69 -16.84
C GLY A 55 -7.00 7.06 -18.03
N ILE A 56 -8.17 7.65 -17.77
CA ILE A 56 -9.08 8.12 -18.82
C ILE A 56 -8.45 9.28 -19.62
N ALA A 57 -7.85 10.25 -18.93
CA ALA A 57 -7.20 11.39 -19.60
C ALA A 57 -6.08 10.92 -20.53
N LEU A 58 -5.25 9.97 -20.09
CA LEU A 58 -4.22 9.36 -20.94
C LEU A 58 -4.87 8.61 -22.12
N ALA A 59 -5.88 7.79 -21.88
CA ALA A 59 -6.51 6.98 -22.93
C ALA A 59 -7.24 7.80 -24.02
N VAL A 60 -7.66 9.02 -23.72
CA VAL A 60 -8.38 9.90 -24.67
C VAL A 60 -7.45 10.91 -25.34
N THR A 61 -6.29 11.20 -24.76
CA THR A 61 -5.35 12.22 -25.27
C THR A 61 -4.24 11.63 -26.17
N TYR A 62 -4.08 10.30 -26.19
CA TYR A 62 -3.17 9.57 -27.09
C TYR A 62 -3.96 8.62 -27.99
#